data_AF-A0A7K0ZV61-F1
#
_entry.id   AF-A0A7K0ZV61-F1
#
_cell.length_a   1.000
_cell.length_b   1.000
_cell.length_c   1.000
_cell.angle_alpha   90.00
_cell.angle_beta   90.00
_cell.angle_gamma   90.00
#
_symmetry.space_group_name_H-M   'P 1'
#
loop_
_entity.id
_entity.type
_entity.pdbx_description
1 polymer ?
#
loop_
_entity_poly.entity_id
_entity_poly.type
_entity_poly.pdbx_seq_one_letter_code
_entity_poly.pdbx_strand_id
1 'polypeptide(L)'
;YVYSAVPTKGWFTFEGIIKHDVVRATEEQYVFGDGVFCSETVMAPRVGAASEDDGYLITFTTDINRDVSECVVFSAQDVASGPICSIMLPERISSGTHSYWADASVLPQWRD
;
A
#
# COMPACT_ATOMS: atom_id res chain seq x y z
N TYR A 1 -5.55 -11.95 7.96
CA TYR A 1 -4.85 -10.67 8.22
C TYR A 1 -5.72 -9.51 7.75
N VAL A 2 -5.56 -8.32 8.34
CA VAL A 2 -6.22 -7.09 7.87
C VAL A 2 -5.15 -6.04 7.62
N TYR A 3 -5.31 -5.24 6.57
CA TYR A 3 -4.41 -4.13 6.27
C TYR A 3 -5.20 -2.83 6.31
N SER A 4 -4.64 -1.80 6.94
CA SER A 4 -5.24 -0.47 6.97
C SER A 4 -4.16 0.60 6.89
N ALA A 5 -4.56 1.81 6.54
CA ALA A 5 -3.69 2.96 6.61
C ALA A 5 -3.64 3.53 8.04
N VAL A 6 -2.50 4.10 8.43
CA VAL A 6 -2.34 4.81 9.71
C VAL A 6 -2.83 6.25 9.50
N PRO A 7 -3.90 6.71 10.18
CA PRO A 7 -4.41 8.05 9.99
C PRO A 7 -3.48 9.10 10.61
N THR A 8 -3.21 10.17 9.88
CA THR A 8 -2.53 11.34 10.42
C THR A 8 -3.42 12.00 11.47
N LYS A 9 -2.88 12.27 12.65
CA LYS A 9 -3.65 12.84 13.77
C LYS A 9 -4.28 14.19 13.40
N GLY A 10 -5.61 14.24 13.35
CA GLY A 10 -6.38 15.47 13.15
C GLY A 10 -6.59 15.87 11.69
N TRP A 11 -6.19 15.02 10.73
CA TRP A 11 -6.31 15.25 9.30
C TRP A 11 -6.97 14.04 8.63
N PHE A 12 -7.62 14.26 7.49
CA PHE A 12 -8.07 13.16 6.62
C PHE A 12 -6.98 12.80 5.62
N THR A 13 -5.84 12.35 6.16
CA THR A 13 -4.66 11.86 5.41
C THR A 13 -4.13 10.64 6.13
N PHE A 14 -3.26 9.88 5.46
CA PHE A 14 -2.66 8.68 6.02
C PHE A 14 -1.14 8.79 6.00
N GLU A 15 -0.47 8.44 7.08
CA GLU A 15 0.99 8.56 7.26
C GLU A 15 1.71 7.22 7.30
N GLY A 16 1.00 6.12 7.06
CA GLY A 16 1.59 4.79 7.15
C GLY A 16 0.63 3.66 6.77
N ILE A 17 1.15 2.45 6.86
CA ILE A 17 0.43 1.19 6.63
C ILE A 17 0.61 0.32 7.86
N ILE A 18 -0.44 -0.38 8.25
CA ILE A 18 -0.43 -1.35 9.34
C ILE A 18 -1.01 -2.69 8.86
N LYS A 19 -0.32 -3.77 9.21
CA LYS A 19 -0.79 -5.16 9.11
C LYS A 19 -1.25 -5.61 10.49
N HIS A 20 -2.42 -6.21 10.53
CA HIS A 20 -3.04 -6.80 11.71
C HIS A 20 -3.07 -8.33 11.57
N ASP A 21 -2.39 -9.05 12.46
CA ASP A 21 -2.64 -10.46 12.72
C ASP A 21 -3.73 -10.58 13.80
N VAL A 22 -4.97 -10.74 13.35
CA VAL A 22 -6.14 -10.82 14.23
C VAL A 22 -6.21 -12.12 15.05
N VAL A 23 -5.46 -13.16 14.66
CA VAL A 23 -5.42 -14.43 15.39
C VAL A 23 -4.43 -14.33 16.54
N ARG A 24 -3.26 -13.73 16.29
CA ARG A 24 -2.21 -13.54 17.30
C ARG A 24 -2.33 -12.25 18.09
N ALA A 25 -3.23 -11.35 17.67
CA ALA A 25 -3.37 -10.00 18.20
C ALA A 25 -2.06 -9.21 18.17
N THR A 26 -1.35 -9.29 17.03
CA THR A 26 -0.10 -8.55 16.79
C THR A 26 -0.24 -7.62 15.60
N GLU A 27 0.55 -6.55 15.61
CA GLU A 27 0.54 -5.51 14.60
C GLU A 27 1.97 -5.24 14.11
N GLU A 28 2.10 -5.00 12.80
CA GLU A 28 3.32 -4.51 12.16
C GLU A 28 2.98 -3.24 11.40
N GLN A 29 3.79 -2.19 11.55
CA GLN A 29 3.53 -0.91 10.91
C GLN A 29 4.76 -0.37 10.21
N TYR A 30 4.51 0.39 9.15
CA TYR A 30 5.48 1.26 8.51
C TYR A 30 4.89 2.66 8.44
N VAL A 31 5.58 3.62 9.03
CA VAL A 31 5.22 5.05 9.01
C VAL A 31 6.17 5.74 8.06
N PHE A 32 5.62 6.47 7.09
CA PHE A 32 6.42 7.26 6.17
C PHE A 32 7.05 8.47 6.89
N GLY A 33 8.04 9.10 6.27
CA GLY A 33 8.64 10.31 6.84
C GLY A 33 7.66 11.48 6.91
N ASP A 34 7.94 12.46 7.77
CA ASP A 34 7.13 13.67 7.91
C ASP A 34 6.83 14.33 6.55
N GLY A 35 5.55 14.64 6.29
CA GLY A 35 5.11 15.22 5.01
C GLY A 35 4.98 14.21 3.86
N VAL A 36 5.17 12.92 4.12
CA VAL A 36 4.88 11.86 3.15
C VAL A 36 3.61 11.14 3.57
N PHE A 37 2.59 11.25 2.73
CA PHE A 37 1.28 10.65 2.97
C PHE A 37 1.02 9.51 2.00
N CYS A 38 0.22 8.51 2.36
CA CYS A 38 -0.24 7.47 1.45
C CYS A 38 -1.75 7.56 1.22
N SER A 39 -2.24 6.80 0.25
CA SER A 39 -3.68 6.55 0.03
C SER A 39 -4.09 5.23 0.71
N GLU A 40 -5.30 4.73 0.45
CA GLU A 40 -5.61 3.34 0.82
C GLU A 40 -4.60 2.38 0.19
N THR A 41 -4.39 1.27 0.90
CA THR A 41 -3.50 0.20 0.48
C THR A 41 -4.33 -0.99 0.05
N VAL A 42 -4.05 -1.53 -1.14
CA VAL A 42 -4.66 -2.76 -1.63
C VAL A 42 -3.71 -3.94 -1.53
N MET A 43 -4.29 -5.10 -1.25
CA MET A 43 -3.57 -6.36 -1.29
C MET A 43 -3.72 -6.99 -2.69
N ALA A 44 -2.58 -7.30 -3.30
CA ALA A 44 -2.48 -8.06 -4.54
C ALA A 44 -1.85 -9.43 -4.23
N PRO A 45 -2.58 -10.55 -4.37
CA PRO A 45 -2.02 -11.88 -4.12
C PRO A 45 -0.86 -12.20 -5.06
N ARG A 46 0.17 -12.90 -4.56
CA ARG A 46 1.22 -13.43 -5.42
C ARG A 46 0.62 -14.48 -6.36
N VAL A 47 1.11 -14.56 -7.59
CA VAL A 47 0.78 -15.69 -8.49
C VAL A 47 1.23 -16.99 -7.84
N GLY A 48 0.28 -17.89 -7.57
CA GLY A 48 0.55 -19.13 -6.85
C GLY A 48 0.73 -18.98 -5.34
N ALA A 49 0.17 -17.93 -4.74
CA ALA A 49 0.23 -17.66 -3.31
C ALA A 49 -0.04 -18.90 -2.43
N ALA A 50 0.82 -19.13 -1.44
CA ALA A 50 0.72 -20.28 -0.54
C ALA A 50 0.06 -19.97 0.81
N SER A 51 -0.03 -18.69 1.20
CA SER A 51 -0.68 -18.22 2.43
C SER A 51 -1.54 -16.99 2.16
N GLU A 52 -2.42 -16.65 3.12
CA GLU A 52 -3.33 -15.49 3.02
C GLU A 52 -2.58 -14.16 2.81
N ASP A 53 -1.39 -14.01 3.39
CA ASP A 53 -0.53 -12.84 3.29
C ASP A 53 0.62 -13.00 2.28
N ASP A 54 0.65 -14.07 1.50
CA ASP A 54 1.63 -14.25 0.43
C ASP A 54 1.26 -13.40 -0.79
N GLY A 55 1.66 -12.13 -0.73
CA GLY A 55 1.39 -11.16 -1.77
C GLY A 55 2.03 -9.82 -1.48
N TYR A 56 1.44 -8.80 -2.06
CA TYR A 56 1.97 -7.45 -2.07
C TYR A 56 0.94 -6.47 -1.56
N LEU A 57 1.40 -5.46 -0.84
CA LEU A 57 0.59 -4.28 -0.54
C LEU A 57 1.03 -3.16 -1.47
N ILE A 58 0.06 -2.53 -2.14
CA ILE A 58 0.31 -1.46 -3.11
C ILE A 58 -0.44 -0.22 -2.64
N THR A 59 0.26 0.91 -2.56
CA THR A 59 -0.35 2.21 -2.31
C THR A 59 0.39 3.31 -3.07
N PHE A 60 -0.25 4.45 -3.22
CA PHE A 60 0.38 5.65 -3.76
C PHE A 60 0.72 6.62 -2.65
N THR A 61 1.92 7.17 -2.73
CA THR A 61 2.41 8.20 -1.81
C THR A 61 2.30 9.60 -2.40
N THR A 62 2.22 10.60 -1.53
CA THR A 62 2.29 12.03 -1.84
C THR A 62 3.32 12.62 -0.90
N ASP A 63 4.51 12.92 -1.43
CA ASP A 63 5.59 13.59 -0.70
C ASP A 63 5.51 15.09 -0.99
N ILE A 64 5.03 15.86 0.00
CA ILE A 64 4.89 17.31 -0.14
C ILE A 64 6.23 18.05 -0.07
N ASN A 65 7.27 17.41 0.48
CA ASN A 65 8.59 18.03 0.62
C ASN A 65 9.33 18.04 -0.71
N ARG A 66 9.16 16.96 -1.48
CA ARG A 66 9.83 16.76 -2.78
C ARG A 66 8.92 17.07 -3.97
N ASP A 67 7.63 17.32 -3.73
CA ASP A 67 6.61 17.53 -4.76
C ASP A 67 6.52 16.36 -5.74
N VAL A 68 6.54 15.13 -5.21
CA VAL A 68 6.48 13.88 -6.00
C VAL A 68 5.46 12.90 -5.44
N SER A 69 5.03 11.97 -6.28
CA SER A 69 4.26 10.80 -5.88
C SER A 69 4.91 9.53 -6.39
N GLU A 70 4.81 8.47 -5.62
CA GLU A 70 5.34 7.16 -5.99
C GLU A 70 4.28 6.09 -5.75
N CYS A 71 4.17 5.11 -6.66
CA CYS A 71 3.52 3.84 -6.37
C CYS A 71 4.52 2.96 -5.62
N VAL A 72 4.24 2.67 -4.35
CA VAL A 72 5.11 1.87 -3.50
C VAL A 72 4.51 0.49 -3.30
N VAL A 73 5.39 -0.52 -3.28
CA VAL A 73 5.02 -1.92 -3.13
C VAL A 73 5.74 -2.48 -1.91
N PHE A 74 4.99 -3.10 -1.00
CA PHE A 74 5.52 -3.80 0.18
C PHE A 74 5.31 -5.30 0.03
N SER A 75 6.11 -6.07 0.76
CA SER A 75 5.77 -7.46 1.07
C SER A 75 4.61 -7.46 2.07
N ALA A 76 3.50 -8.15 1.78
CA ALA A 76 2.41 -8.28 2.75
C ALA A 76 2.79 -9.16 3.96
N GLN A 77 3.87 -9.94 3.86
CA GLN A 77 4.40 -10.76 4.96
C GLN A 77 5.29 -9.97 5.94
N ASP A 78 5.84 -8.84 5.51
CA ASP A 78 6.79 -8.04 6.28
C ASP A 78 6.64 -6.56 5.92
N VAL A 79 5.68 -5.90 6.59
CA VAL A 79 5.38 -4.49 6.34
C VAL A 79 6.43 -3.58 6.97
N ALA A 80 6.93 -3.96 8.15
CA ALA A 80 7.84 -3.14 8.94
C ALA A 80 9.20 -2.90 8.26
N SER A 81 9.65 -3.82 7.41
CA SER A 81 10.87 -3.66 6.60
C SER A 81 10.77 -2.57 5.52
N GLY A 82 9.57 -2.05 5.24
CA GLY A 82 9.35 -0.98 4.28
C GLY A 82 9.11 -1.46 2.84
N PRO A 83 9.04 -0.53 1.88
CA PRO A 83 8.73 -0.86 0.50
C PRO A 83 9.87 -1.64 -0.16
N ILE A 84 9.53 -2.71 -0.86
CA ILE A 84 10.44 -3.54 -1.66
C ILE A 84 10.63 -2.97 -3.09
N CYS A 85 9.77 -2.05 -3.51
CA CYS A 85 9.84 -1.35 -4.79
C CYS A 85 9.15 0.02 -4.67
N SER A 86 9.67 1.01 -5.40
CA SER A 86 9.05 2.31 -5.57
C SER A 86 9.08 2.71 -7.05
N ILE A 87 7.95 3.13 -7.59
CA ILE A 87 7.79 3.57 -8.97
C ILE A 87 7.36 5.03 -8.95
N MET A 88 8.25 5.92 -9.39
CA MET A 88 7.98 7.35 -9.46
C MET A 88 6.89 7.65 -10.50
N LEU A 89 5.90 8.45 -10.11
CA LEU A 89 4.89 8.98 -11.02
C LEU A 89 5.44 10.21 -11.75
N PRO A 90 4.95 10.50 -12.97
CA PRO A 90 5.37 11.68 -13.72
C PRO A 90 4.92 13.00 -13.07
N GLU A 91 3.90 12.96 -12.20
CA GLU A 91 3.32 14.11 -11.52
C GLU A 91 2.86 13.73 -10.11
N ARG A 92 2.82 14.71 -9.21
CA ARG A 92 2.25 14.51 -7.87
C ARG A 92 0.72 14.39 -7.96
N ILE A 93 0.18 13.38 -7.28
CA ILE A 93 -1.27 13.18 -7.19
C ILE A 93 -1.84 13.72 -5.87
N SER A 94 -3.16 13.83 -5.81
CA SER A 94 -3.89 14.12 -4.56
C SER A 94 -4.07 12.84 -3.74
N SER A 95 -4.40 12.99 -2.46
CA SER A 95 -4.79 11.85 -1.62
C SER A 95 -5.96 11.09 -2.24
N GLY A 96 -5.81 9.77 -2.40
CA GLY A 96 -6.88 8.86 -2.80
C GLY A 96 -7.65 8.33 -1.60
N THR A 97 -8.85 7.80 -1.87
CA THR A 97 -9.65 7.04 -0.90
C THR A 97 -9.57 5.57 -1.26
N HIS A 98 -10.55 5.02 -1.98
CA HIS A 98 -10.62 3.59 -2.26
C HIS A 98 -9.83 3.16 -3.49
N SER A 99 -9.45 1.90 -3.48
CA SER A 99 -8.63 1.24 -4.48
C SER A 99 -9.00 -0.24 -4.57
N TYR A 100 -8.67 -0.85 -5.70
CA TYR A 100 -8.92 -2.27 -5.96
C TYR A 100 -7.78 -2.85 -6.80
N TRP A 101 -7.35 -4.06 -6.47
CA TRP A 101 -6.46 -4.84 -7.33
C TRP A 101 -7.29 -5.73 -8.27
N ALA A 102 -7.17 -5.48 -9.58
CA ALA A 102 -7.75 -6.34 -10.61
C ALA A 102 -6.65 -7.25 -11.16
N ASP A 103 -6.80 -8.56 -10.98
CA ASP A 103 -5.95 -9.53 -11.67
C ASP A 103 -6.15 -9.40 -13.19
N ALA A 104 -5.08 -9.61 -13.95
CA ALA A 104 -5.14 -9.44 -15.39
C ALA A 104 -6.19 -10.38 -16.05
N SER A 105 -6.46 -11.56 -15.48
CA SER A 105 -7.50 -12.47 -15.97
C SER A 105 -8.92 -11.92 -15.91
N VAL A 106 -9.18 -10.88 -15.12
CA VAL A 106 -10.50 -10.23 -15.06
C VAL A 106 -10.64 -9.04 -16.02
N LEU A 107 -9.54 -8.62 -16.66
CA LEU A 107 -9.54 -7.52 -17.62
C LEU A 107 -9.91 -8.05 -19.03
N PRO A 108 -10.84 -7.38 -19.74
CA PRO A 108 -11.09 -7.69 -21.14
C PRO A 108 -9.80 -7.57 -21.96
N GLN A 109 -9.60 -8.48 -22.91
CA GLN A 109 -8.50 -8.43 -23.90
C GLN A 109 -7.08 -8.48 -23.31
N TRP A 110 -6.90 -8.89 -22.05
CA TRP A 110 -5.57 -8.96 -21.44
C TRP A 110 -4.59 -9.89 -22.20
N ARG A 111 -5.10 -10.92 -22.88
CA ARG A 111 -4.31 -11.89 -23.64
C ARG A 111 -4.36 -11.71 -25.16
N ASP A 112 -5.09 -10.71 -25.65
CA ASP A 112 -5.08 -10.35 -27.08
C ASP A 112 -3.82 -9.53 -27.39
#